data_AF-A0A9X8M2Y9-F1
#
_entry.id   AF-A0A9X8M2Y9-F1
#
_cell.length_a   1.000
_cell.length_b   1.000
_cell.length_c   1.000
_cell.angle_alpha   90.00
_cell.angle_beta   90.00
_cell.angle_gamma   90.00
#
_symmetry.space_group_name_H-M   'P 1'
#
loop_
_entity.id
_entity.type
_entity.pdbx_description
1 polymer ?
#
loop_
_entity_poly.entity_id
_entity_poly.type
_entity_poly.pdbx_seq_one_letter_code
_entity_poly.pdbx_strand_id
1 'polypeptide(L)'
;METKQDNLIYVWDAYCGWCYGFSESIKGFYKNHTEVPLTVLCGGLFLDNLPMKNFSYIEEGNKRINQLTGAEFGPSYQKLVEEGTFKMNSKDAAIGFSALRSLAPDRLLEFTSAMQKAFYYEGQSLSDPETYRKIAIEHGLDPEQVLERLNAQETIIDVQNDFNKVRQLGVNSYPSLLLQ
;
A
#
# COMPACT_ATOMS: atom_id res chain seq x y z
N MET A 1 24.59 25.96 10.85
CA MET A 1 23.12 25.98 10.88
C MET A 1 22.68 24.71 10.19
N GLU A 2 22.26 23.69 10.94
CA GLU A 2 21.59 22.53 10.35
C GLU A 2 20.24 23.03 9.82
N THR A 3 20.11 23.09 8.51
CA THR A 3 18.81 23.30 7.87
C THR A 3 17.96 22.10 8.23
N LYS A 4 16.88 22.32 8.99
CA LYS A 4 15.85 21.32 9.25
C LYS A 4 15.40 20.79 7.87
N GLN A 5 15.70 19.53 7.57
CA GLN A 5 15.34 18.94 6.29
C GLN A 5 13.88 18.51 6.40
N ASP A 6 13.02 19.16 5.61
CA ASP A 6 11.60 18.82 5.59
C ASP A 6 11.42 17.37 5.11
N ASN A 7 10.67 16.56 5.85
CA ASN A 7 10.38 15.16 5.51
C ASN A 7 8.93 15.05 5.00
N LEU A 8 8.76 14.47 3.81
CA LEU A 8 7.45 14.17 3.25
C LEU A 8 6.96 12.83 3.80
N ILE A 9 5.86 12.85 4.52
CA ILE A 9 5.19 11.63 5.00
C ILE A 9 4.00 11.34 4.10
N TYR A 10 4.06 10.20 3.42
CA TYR A 10 2.95 9.63 2.67
C TYR A 10 2.28 8.52 3.49
N VAL A 11 1.05 8.80 3.95
CA VAL A 11 0.23 7.81 4.64
C VAL A 11 -0.73 7.17 3.63
N TRP A 12 -0.64 5.84 3.52
CA TRP A 12 -1.35 5.07 2.51
C TRP A 12 -1.91 3.76 3.09
N ASP A 13 -2.78 3.11 2.32
CA ASP A 13 -3.17 1.73 2.56
C ASP A 13 -3.27 0.99 1.23
N ALA A 14 -2.81 -0.26 1.18
CA ALA A 14 -2.81 -1.04 -0.05
C ALA A 14 -4.23 -1.30 -0.57
N TYR A 15 -5.22 -1.40 0.32
CA TYR A 15 -6.63 -1.60 -0.01
C TYR A 15 -7.42 -0.29 -0.10
N CYS A 16 -6.77 0.87 -0.01
CA CYS A 16 -7.44 2.15 -0.27
C CYS A 16 -7.51 2.43 -1.78
N GLY A 17 -8.72 2.47 -2.35
CA GLY A 17 -8.91 2.72 -3.78
C GLY A 17 -8.39 4.09 -4.22
N TRP A 18 -8.54 5.11 -3.37
CA TRP A 18 -7.99 6.44 -3.66
C TRP A 18 -6.46 6.48 -3.59
N CYS A 19 -5.82 5.66 -2.74
CA CYS A 19 -4.36 5.50 -2.77
C CYS A 19 -3.92 4.89 -4.10
N TYR A 20 -4.71 3.97 -4.68
CA TYR A 20 -4.42 3.39 -5.99
C TYR A 20 -4.56 4.43 -7.10
N GLY A 21 -5.65 5.19 -7.10
CA GLY A 21 -5.84 6.31 -8.02
C GLY A 21 -4.75 7.37 -7.93
N PHE A 22 -4.19 7.59 -6.74
CA PHE A 22 -3.14 8.58 -6.48
C PHE A 22 -1.72 8.10 -6.83
N SER A 23 -1.53 6.81 -7.15
CA SER A 23 -0.22 6.19 -7.32
C SER A 23 0.66 6.91 -8.35
N GLU A 24 0.14 7.24 -9.53
CA GLU A 24 0.90 7.96 -10.56
C GLU A 24 1.22 9.40 -10.16
N SER A 25 0.31 10.06 -9.41
CA SER A 25 0.50 11.44 -8.98
C SER A 25 1.64 11.56 -7.97
N ILE A 26 1.69 10.68 -6.96
CA ILE A 26 2.78 10.70 -5.97
C ILE A 26 4.13 10.30 -6.57
N LYS A 27 4.14 9.32 -7.49
CA LYS A 27 5.36 8.93 -8.23
C LYS A 27 5.86 10.07 -9.09
N GLY A 28 4.97 10.74 -9.82
CA GLY A 28 5.29 11.89 -10.66
C GLY A 28 5.82 13.08 -9.86
N PHE A 29 5.20 13.37 -8.70
CA PHE A 29 5.69 14.39 -7.78
C PHE A 29 7.09 14.04 -7.25
N TYR A 30 7.26 12.87 -6.66
CA TYR A 30 8.51 12.50 -5.98
C TYR A 30 9.70 12.38 -6.94
N LYS A 31 9.46 11.95 -8.18
CA LYS A 31 10.50 11.91 -9.23
C LYS A 31 11.15 13.29 -9.48
N ASN A 32 10.42 14.38 -9.27
CA ASN A 32 10.92 15.74 -9.43
C ASN A 32 11.40 16.39 -8.12
N HIS A 33 11.27 15.68 -7.00
CA HIS A 33 11.52 16.20 -5.64
C HIS A 33 12.33 15.20 -4.79
N THR A 34 13.28 14.49 -5.39
CA THR A 34 14.08 13.45 -4.72
C THR A 34 14.99 14.00 -3.61
N GLU A 35 15.17 15.32 -3.54
CA GLU A 35 15.88 16.01 -2.46
C GLU A 35 15.12 15.99 -1.13
N VAL A 36 13.81 15.77 -1.16
CA VAL A 36 12.94 15.68 0.01
C VAL A 36 12.93 14.23 0.48
N PRO A 37 13.35 13.89 1.72
CA PRO A 37 13.18 12.56 2.26
C PRO A 37 11.71 12.13 2.24
N LEU A 38 11.47 10.88 1.89
CA LEU A 38 10.14 10.29 1.87
C LEU A 38 10.02 9.19 2.93
N THR A 39 9.03 9.35 3.80
CA THR A 39 8.55 8.31 4.70
C THR A 39 7.20 7.81 4.19
N VAL A 40 7.05 6.50 4.02
CA VAL A 40 5.76 5.88 3.65
C VAL A 40 5.25 5.05 4.82
N LEU A 41 4.06 5.40 5.33
CA LEU A 41 3.43 4.75 6.49
C LEU A 41 2.13 4.05 6.10
N CYS A 42 1.95 2.82 6.56
CA CYS A 42 0.68 2.10 6.39
C CYS A 42 -0.36 2.59 7.40
N GLY A 43 -1.58 2.86 6.92
CA GLY A 43 -2.67 3.40 7.73
C GLY A 43 -3.52 2.37 8.47
N GLY A 44 -3.67 1.16 7.92
CA GLY A 44 -4.51 0.13 8.52
C GLY A 44 -6.01 0.41 8.34
N LEU A 45 -6.45 0.54 7.08
CA LEU A 45 -7.83 0.89 6.72
C LEU A 45 -8.83 -0.23 7.04
N PHE A 46 -8.48 -1.49 6.77
CA PHE A 46 -9.32 -2.66 7.00
C PHE A 46 -8.67 -3.62 8.00
N LEU A 47 -8.95 -3.44 9.29
CA LEU A 47 -8.42 -4.28 10.37
C LEU A 47 -9.43 -5.30 10.90
N ASP A 48 -10.70 -5.14 10.51
CA ASP A 48 -11.86 -5.85 11.06
C ASP A 48 -12.08 -7.21 10.37
N ASN A 49 -11.31 -7.49 9.30
CA ASN A 49 -11.38 -8.70 8.48
C ASN A 49 -12.79 -8.99 7.94
N LEU A 50 -13.50 -7.93 7.55
CA LEU A 50 -14.84 -7.99 6.96
C LEU A 50 -14.75 -8.31 5.46
N PRO A 51 -15.69 -9.11 4.91
CA PRO A 51 -15.77 -9.35 3.47
C PRO A 51 -16.06 -8.08 2.67
N MET A 52 -15.63 -8.03 1.41
CA MET A 52 -15.80 -6.89 0.51
C MET A 52 -17.26 -6.45 0.33
N LYS A 53 -18.21 -7.38 0.35
CA LYS A 53 -19.66 -7.08 0.26
C LYS A 53 -20.17 -6.15 1.38
N ASN A 54 -19.44 -6.02 2.49
CA ASN A 54 -19.78 -5.10 3.58
C ASN A 54 -19.49 -3.64 3.23
N PHE A 55 -18.78 -3.37 2.13
CA PHE A 55 -18.37 -2.04 1.69
C PHE A 55 -19.08 -1.67 0.38
N SER A 56 -20.37 -1.32 0.47
CA SER A 56 -21.23 -1.02 -0.69
C SER A 56 -20.74 0.13 -1.58
N TYR A 57 -19.82 0.95 -1.09
CA TYR A 57 -19.25 2.08 -1.83
C TYR A 57 -18.11 1.68 -2.80
N ILE A 58 -17.60 0.44 -2.76
CA ILE A 58 -16.43 0.03 -3.56
C ILE A 58 -16.68 0.21 -5.06
N GLU A 59 -17.81 -0.27 -5.58
CA GLU A 59 -18.09 -0.21 -7.03
C GLU A 59 -18.20 1.24 -7.55
N GLU A 60 -18.97 2.08 -6.85
CA GLU A 60 -19.12 3.50 -7.22
C GLU A 60 -17.79 4.25 -7.04
N GLY A 61 -17.06 3.96 -5.96
CA GLY A 61 -15.73 4.48 -5.69
C GLY A 61 -14.76 4.18 -6.84
N ASN A 62 -14.69 2.92 -7.28
CA ASN A 62 -13.82 2.49 -8.37
C ASN A 62 -14.14 3.19 -9.68
N LYS A 63 -15.42 3.34 -10.03
CA LYS A 63 -15.85 4.10 -11.22
C LYS A 63 -15.39 5.55 -11.15
N ARG A 64 -15.56 6.20 -9.99
CA ARG A 64 -15.14 7.59 -9.79
C ARG A 64 -13.63 7.76 -9.83
N ILE A 65 -12.88 6.83 -9.23
CA ILE A 65 -11.42 6.80 -9.26
C ILE A 65 -10.95 6.67 -10.72
N ASN A 66 -11.46 5.70 -11.47
CA ASN A 66 -11.14 5.53 -12.89
C ASN A 66 -11.40 6.81 -13.70
N GLN A 67 -12.56 7.44 -13.52
CA GLN A 67 -12.92 8.68 -14.22
C GLN A 67 -11.97 9.85 -13.93
N LEU A 68 -11.47 9.97 -12.69
CA LEU A 68 -10.66 11.12 -12.28
C LEU A 68 -9.16 10.89 -12.48
N THR A 69 -8.69 9.65 -12.37
CA THR A 69 -7.25 9.35 -12.36
C THR A 69 -6.79 8.47 -13.51
N GLY A 70 -7.73 7.84 -14.23
CA GLY A 70 -7.43 6.84 -15.26
C GLY A 70 -6.98 5.49 -14.70
N ALA A 71 -7.02 5.27 -13.39
CA ALA A 71 -6.62 3.99 -12.80
C ALA A 71 -7.59 2.87 -13.25
N GLU A 72 -7.02 1.77 -13.71
CA GLU A 72 -7.78 0.63 -14.26
C GLU A 72 -7.99 -0.46 -13.22
N PHE A 73 -9.22 -0.94 -13.12
CA PHE A 73 -9.57 -2.06 -12.25
C PHE A 73 -9.74 -3.31 -13.11
N GLY A 74 -8.82 -4.27 -12.96
CA GLY A 74 -8.71 -5.41 -13.87
C GLY A 74 -9.81 -6.45 -13.66
N PRO A 75 -10.01 -7.36 -14.64
CA PRO A 75 -11.11 -8.33 -14.63
C PRO A 75 -11.04 -9.30 -13.45
N SER A 76 -9.84 -9.68 -13.00
CA SER A 76 -9.68 -10.55 -11.82
C SER A 76 -10.14 -9.87 -10.53
N TYR A 77 -9.82 -8.59 -10.36
CA TYR A 77 -10.31 -7.81 -9.23
C TYR A 77 -11.82 -7.59 -9.29
N GLN A 78 -12.39 -7.33 -10.48
CA GLN A 78 -13.84 -7.19 -10.64
C GLN A 78 -14.58 -8.45 -10.18
N LYS A 79 -14.05 -9.65 -10.46
CA LYS A 79 -14.61 -10.90 -9.92
C LYS A 79 -14.60 -10.95 -8.38
N LEU A 80 -13.54 -10.48 -7.72
CA LEU A 80 -13.50 -10.39 -6.26
C LEU A 80 -14.59 -9.46 -5.70
N VAL A 81 -14.84 -8.35 -6.38
CA VAL A 81 -15.91 -7.40 -6.03
C VAL A 81 -17.28 -8.07 -6.21
N GLU A 82 -17.52 -8.72 -7.35
CA GLU A 82 -18.77 -9.42 -7.67
C GLU A 82 -19.07 -10.56 -6.68
N GLU A 83 -18.07 -11.38 -6.34
CA GLU A 83 -18.20 -12.44 -5.35
C GLU A 83 -18.39 -11.88 -3.93
N GLY A 84 -17.70 -10.77 -3.62
CA GLY A 84 -17.82 -10.03 -2.37
C GLY A 84 -17.39 -10.78 -1.09
N THR A 85 -16.87 -12.00 -1.22
CA THR A 85 -16.44 -12.85 -0.10
C THR A 85 -15.00 -12.60 0.34
N PHE A 86 -14.18 -12.02 -0.54
CA PHE A 86 -12.79 -11.68 -0.25
C PHE A 86 -12.71 -10.73 0.94
N LYS A 87 -11.74 -10.95 1.83
CA LYS A 87 -11.52 -10.13 3.02
C LYS A 87 -10.26 -9.32 2.86
N MET A 88 -10.39 -8.00 2.89
CA MET A 88 -9.26 -7.10 2.87
C MET A 88 -8.66 -7.02 4.27
N ASN A 89 -7.41 -7.44 4.42
CA ASN A 89 -6.67 -7.37 5.69
C ASN A 89 -5.47 -6.43 5.54
N SER A 90 -5.67 -5.16 5.91
CA SER A 90 -4.63 -4.13 5.80
C SER A 90 -3.42 -4.40 6.68
N LYS A 91 -3.54 -5.24 7.73
CA LYS A 91 -2.40 -5.65 8.54
C LYS A 91 -1.46 -6.57 7.77
N ASP A 92 -1.99 -7.57 7.07
CA ASP A 92 -1.18 -8.49 6.27
C ASP A 92 -0.53 -7.75 5.11
N ALA A 93 -1.28 -6.84 4.46
CA ALA A 93 -0.73 -5.97 3.43
C ALA A 93 0.40 -5.09 3.97
N ALA A 94 0.24 -4.50 5.15
CA ALA A 94 1.29 -3.69 5.78
C ALA A 94 2.54 -4.51 6.12
N ILE A 95 2.39 -5.77 6.56
CA ILE A 95 3.52 -6.71 6.77
C ILE A 95 4.24 -6.96 5.45
N GLY A 96 3.50 -7.19 4.38
CA GLY A 96 4.04 -7.32 3.03
C GLY A 96 4.85 -6.12 2.56
N PHE A 97 4.30 -4.92 2.72
CA PHE A 97 5.00 -3.68 2.41
C PHE A 97 6.27 -3.52 3.26
N SER A 98 6.17 -3.82 4.57
CA SER A 98 7.30 -3.69 5.48
C SER A 98 8.41 -4.69 5.14
N ALA A 99 8.07 -5.91 4.72
CA ALA A 99 9.02 -6.90 4.23
C ALA A 99 9.76 -6.39 2.98
N LEU A 100 9.03 -5.91 1.97
CA LEU A 100 9.63 -5.37 0.75
C LEU A 100 10.52 -4.14 1.02
N ARG A 101 10.03 -3.16 1.80
CA ARG A 101 10.79 -1.94 2.11
C ARG A 101 12.04 -2.23 2.95
N SER A 102 12.04 -3.28 3.77
CA SER A 102 13.21 -3.64 4.58
C SER A 102 14.41 -4.09 3.74
N LEU A 103 14.15 -4.69 2.56
CA LEU A 103 15.17 -5.18 1.64
C LEU A 103 15.57 -4.13 0.60
N ALA A 104 14.69 -3.17 0.31
CA ALA A 104 14.94 -2.09 -0.63
C ALA A 104 14.27 -0.77 -0.18
N PRO A 105 14.85 -0.09 0.82
CA PRO A 105 14.24 1.09 1.45
C PRO A 105 14.09 2.29 0.51
N ASP A 106 14.87 2.36 -0.58
CA ASP A 106 14.79 3.46 -1.55
C ASP A 106 13.68 3.28 -2.61
N ARG A 107 12.96 2.15 -2.57
CA ARG A 107 11.96 1.75 -3.60
C ARG A 107 10.53 1.78 -3.07
N LEU A 108 10.25 2.61 -2.06
CA LEU A 108 8.95 2.66 -1.36
C LEU A 108 7.76 2.80 -2.32
N LEU A 109 7.77 3.84 -3.17
CA LEU A 109 6.64 4.10 -4.08
C LEU A 109 6.48 3.01 -5.13
N GLU A 110 7.56 2.38 -5.55
CA GLU A 110 7.53 1.25 -6.47
C GLU A 110 6.77 0.08 -5.86
N PHE A 111 7.05 -0.29 -4.60
CA PHE A 111 6.34 -1.37 -3.93
C PHE A 111 4.89 -1.02 -3.59
N THR A 112 4.57 0.24 -3.26
CA THR A 112 3.17 0.63 -3.10
C THR A 112 2.36 0.40 -4.39
N SER A 113 2.95 0.77 -5.54
CA SER A 113 2.35 0.59 -6.85
C SER A 113 2.26 -0.89 -7.25
N ALA A 114 3.28 -1.69 -6.95
CA ALA A 114 3.31 -3.12 -7.26
C ALA A 114 2.23 -3.88 -6.49
N MET A 115 2.11 -3.64 -5.18
CA MET A 115 1.08 -4.25 -4.35
C MET A 115 -0.33 -3.85 -4.79
N GLN A 116 -0.54 -2.58 -5.11
CA GLN A 116 -1.85 -2.12 -5.60
C GLN A 116 -2.18 -2.72 -6.96
N LYS A 117 -1.22 -2.85 -7.87
CA LYS A 117 -1.43 -3.54 -9.15
C LYS A 117 -1.79 -5.01 -8.92
N ALA A 118 -1.07 -5.71 -8.06
CA ALA A 118 -1.36 -7.11 -7.72
C ALA A 118 -2.81 -7.28 -7.24
N PHE A 119 -3.30 -6.38 -6.39
CA PHE A 119 -4.69 -6.44 -5.93
C PHE A 119 -5.71 -5.93 -6.95
N TYR A 120 -5.63 -4.66 -7.36
CA TYR A 120 -6.66 -3.97 -8.15
C TYR A 120 -6.70 -4.35 -9.62
N TYR A 121 -5.58 -4.80 -10.18
CA TYR A 121 -5.52 -5.22 -11.58
C TYR A 121 -5.53 -6.74 -11.69
N GLU A 122 -4.71 -7.42 -10.90
CA GLU A 122 -4.49 -8.86 -11.04
C GLU A 122 -5.38 -9.71 -10.13
N GLY A 123 -6.08 -9.11 -9.17
CA GLY A 123 -6.97 -9.81 -8.23
C GLY A 123 -6.23 -10.74 -7.27
N GLN A 124 -4.97 -10.47 -6.97
CA GLN A 124 -4.14 -11.26 -6.06
C GLN A 124 -4.34 -10.83 -4.60
N SER A 125 -4.27 -11.79 -3.68
CA SER A 125 -4.40 -11.54 -2.26
C SER A 125 -3.13 -10.97 -1.67
N LEU A 126 -3.20 -9.82 -0.98
CA LEU A 126 -2.07 -9.27 -0.22
C LEU A 126 -1.91 -9.93 1.16
N SER A 127 -2.70 -10.97 1.46
CA SER A 127 -2.47 -11.88 2.58
C SER A 127 -1.78 -13.18 2.17
N ASP A 128 -1.57 -13.40 0.86
CA ASP A 128 -0.93 -14.60 0.33
C ASP A 128 0.57 -14.37 0.12
N PRO A 129 1.46 -15.15 0.77
CA PRO A 129 2.90 -15.08 0.55
C PRO A 129 3.33 -15.21 -0.92
N GLU A 130 2.60 -15.96 -1.74
CA GLU A 130 2.95 -16.15 -3.16
C GLU A 130 2.80 -14.86 -3.99
N THR A 131 1.89 -13.96 -3.59
CA THR A 131 1.81 -12.61 -4.17
C THR A 131 3.12 -11.85 -3.97
N TYR A 132 3.71 -11.94 -2.77
CA TYR A 132 4.97 -11.27 -2.46
C TYR A 132 6.18 -11.95 -3.10
N ARG A 133 6.16 -13.28 -3.23
CA ARG A 133 7.15 -14.01 -4.03
C ARG A 133 7.17 -13.49 -5.47
N LYS A 134 5.98 -13.34 -6.09
CA LYS A 134 5.85 -12.80 -7.45
C LYS A 134 6.38 -11.37 -7.53
N ILE A 135 5.95 -10.48 -6.63
CA ILE A 135 6.43 -9.09 -6.58
C ILE A 135 7.96 -9.07 -6.41
N ALA A 136 8.53 -9.90 -5.54
CA ALA A 136 9.97 -9.97 -5.33
C ALA A 136 10.71 -10.28 -6.65
N ILE A 137 10.27 -11.31 -7.38
CA ILE A 137 10.88 -11.73 -8.64
C ILE A 137 10.76 -10.63 -9.70
N GLU A 138 9.57 -10.05 -9.89
CA GLU A 138 9.33 -8.99 -10.89
C GLU A 138 10.17 -7.74 -10.63
N HIS A 139 10.49 -7.48 -9.35
CA HIS A 139 11.24 -6.32 -8.92
C HIS A 139 12.72 -6.62 -8.59
N GLY A 140 13.23 -7.82 -8.91
CA GLY A 140 14.64 -8.19 -8.75
C GLY A 140 15.11 -8.33 -7.31
N LEU A 141 14.21 -8.64 -6.38
CA LEU A 141 14.54 -9.03 -5.01
C LEU A 141 14.66 -10.56 -4.90
N ASP A 142 15.36 -11.03 -3.88
CA ASP A 142 15.37 -12.46 -3.52
C ASP A 142 14.02 -12.84 -2.89
N PRO A 143 13.22 -13.73 -3.54
CA PRO A 143 11.93 -14.12 -3.01
C PRO A 143 12.02 -14.80 -1.65
N GLU A 144 13.07 -15.58 -1.38
CA GLU A 144 13.19 -16.28 -0.09
C GLU A 144 13.45 -15.31 1.04
N GLN A 145 14.25 -14.26 0.81
CA GLN A 145 14.45 -13.20 1.80
C GLN A 145 13.16 -12.41 2.06
N VAL A 146 12.36 -12.13 1.03
CA VAL A 146 11.06 -11.46 1.22
C VAL A 146 10.14 -12.33 2.08
N LEU A 147 10.08 -13.63 1.81
CA LEU A 147 9.24 -14.57 2.56
C LEU A 147 9.71 -14.79 4.00
N GLU A 148 11.02 -14.79 4.24
CA GLU A 148 11.57 -14.76 5.60
C GLU A 148 11.11 -13.50 6.33
N ARG A 149 11.22 -12.33 5.68
CA ARG A 149 10.79 -11.05 6.25
C ARG A 149 9.29 -10.98 6.52
N LEU A 150 8.43 -11.64 5.75
CA LEU A 150 6.99 -11.70 6.04
C LEU A 150 6.70 -12.32 7.42
N ASN A 151 7.55 -13.25 7.87
CA ASN A 151 7.37 -13.97 9.13
C ASN A 151 8.22 -13.41 10.28
N ALA A 152 9.10 -12.44 10.01
CA ALA A 152 10.00 -11.86 10.99
C ALA A 152 9.26 -11.03 12.03
N GLN A 153 9.65 -11.14 13.31
CA GLN A 153 9.06 -10.38 14.40
C GLN A 153 9.30 -8.88 14.22
N GLU A 154 10.47 -8.50 13.69
CA GLU A 154 10.85 -7.12 13.41
C GLU A 154 9.85 -6.47 12.44
N THR A 155 9.43 -7.18 11.39
CA THR A 155 8.44 -6.69 10.43
C THR A 155 7.10 -6.40 11.09
N ILE A 156 6.67 -7.25 12.04
CA ILE A 156 5.43 -7.04 12.78
C ILE A 156 5.54 -5.80 13.69
N ILE A 157 6.69 -5.61 14.34
CA ILE A 157 6.97 -4.45 15.19
C ILE A 157 6.96 -3.17 14.34
N ASP A 158 7.58 -3.18 13.16
CA ASP A 158 7.60 -2.05 12.23
C ASP A 158 6.18 -1.64 11.81
N VAL A 159 5.32 -2.60 11.48
CA VAL A 159 3.92 -2.33 11.13
C VAL A 159 3.15 -1.74 12.31
N GLN A 160 3.38 -2.22 13.53
CA GLN A 160 2.78 -1.62 14.73
C GLN A 160 3.25 -0.18 14.95
N ASN A 161 4.53 0.09 14.70
CA ASN A 161 5.11 1.43 14.77
C ASN A 161 4.50 2.37 13.72
N ASP A 162 4.30 1.90 12.48
CA ASP A 162 3.59 2.65 11.43
C ASP A 162 2.19 3.04 11.91
N PHE A 163 1.37 2.09 12.39
CA PHE A 163 0.02 2.37 12.87
C PHE A 163 -0.01 3.32 14.07
N ASN A 164 0.93 3.17 15.00
CA ASN A 164 1.08 4.09 16.13
C ASN A 164 1.42 5.50 15.65
N LYS A 165 2.34 5.63 14.69
CA LYS A 165 2.76 6.91 14.14
C LYS A 165 1.62 7.60 13.39
N VAL A 166 0.88 6.87 12.55
CA VAL A 166 -0.30 7.40 11.83
C VAL A 166 -1.34 7.95 12.82
N ARG A 167 -1.63 7.22 13.90
CA ARG A 167 -2.54 7.68 14.97
C ARG A 167 -2.01 8.93 15.67
N GLN A 168 -0.72 8.99 15.98
CA GLN A 168 -0.10 10.17 16.60
C GLN A 168 -0.13 11.41 15.69
N LEU A 169 -0.05 11.21 14.37
CA LEU A 169 -0.19 12.27 13.37
C LEU A 169 -1.64 12.72 13.18
N GLY A 170 -2.62 12.05 13.79
CA GLY A 170 -4.04 12.40 13.68
C GLY A 170 -4.65 12.09 12.30
N VAL A 171 -4.00 11.26 11.49
CA VAL A 171 -4.46 10.91 10.15
C VAL A 171 -5.53 9.81 10.23
N ASN A 172 -6.68 10.07 9.63
CA ASN A 172 -7.84 9.17 9.60
C ASN A 172 -8.42 8.97 8.19
N SER A 173 -7.73 9.49 7.16
CA SER A 173 -8.12 9.35 5.76
C SER A 173 -6.89 9.10 4.89
N TYR A 174 -7.08 8.34 3.82
CA TYR A 174 -6.00 7.91 2.93
C TYR A 174 -6.41 8.17 1.47
N PRO A 175 -5.50 8.60 0.59
CA PRO A 175 -4.11 8.97 0.88
C PRO A 175 -4.02 10.30 1.66
N SER A 176 -2.99 10.46 2.48
CA SER A 176 -2.64 11.73 3.15
C SER A 176 -1.16 12.06 2.98
N LEU A 177 -0.84 13.34 2.77
CA LEU A 177 0.54 13.86 2.71
C LEU A 177 0.76 14.89 3.81
N LEU A 178 1.87 14.77 4.52
CA LEU A 178 2.30 15.71 5.56
C LEU A 178 3.74 16.13 5.30
N LEU A 179 4.06 17.39 5.60
CA LEU A 179 5.42 17.91 5.57
C LEU A 179 5.85 18.24 7.00
N GLN A 180 7.02 17.77 7.44
CA GLN A 180 7.51 17.93 8.82
C GLN A 180 8.92 18.51 8.91
#